data_AF-A0A2V2R940-F1
#
_entry.id   AF-A0A2V2R940-F1
#
_cell.length_a   1.000
_cell.length_b   1.000
_cell.length_c   1.000
_cell.angle_alpha   90.00
_cell.angle_beta   90.00
_cell.angle_gamma   90.00
#
_symmetry.space_group_name_H-M   'P 1'
#
loop_
_entity.id
_entity.type
_entity.pdbx_description
1 polymer ?
#
loop_
_entity_poly.entity_id
_entity_poly.type
_entity_poly.pdbx_seq_one_letter_code
_entity_poly.pdbx_strand_id
1 'polypeptide(L)'
;MSEQPRMVEVRQNVLKQNDLLARALRDRFEAAGVLVISMVSTPGAGKTALLEYTLSRMHSDGLRVAALVGDLATENDARRLARSQAPVKQIVTGTICHLDA
;
A
#
# COMPACT_ATOMS: atom_id res chain seq x y z
N MET A 1 9.47 -38.32 12.97
CA MET A 1 10.12 -36.99 12.88
C MET A 1 9.75 -36.42 11.52
N SER A 2 8.77 -35.53 11.48
CA SER A 2 8.25 -34.97 10.21
C SER A 2 9.25 -33.97 9.65
N GLU A 3 9.86 -34.29 8.49
CA GLU A 3 10.56 -33.29 7.68
C GLU A 3 9.59 -32.16 7.34
N GLN A 4 9.81 -30.99 7.93
CA GLN A 4 9.11 -29.79 7.48
C GLN A 4 9.71 -29.39 6.13
N PRO A 5 8.91 -29.25 5.06
CA PRO A 5 9.45 -29.03 3.74
C PRO A 5 10.08 -27.63 3.63
N ARG A 6 11.21 -27.53 2.91
CA ARG A 6 11.94 -26.30 2.56
C ARG A 6 11.04 -25.12 2.13
N MET A 7 9.89 -25.40 1.52
CA MET A 7 8.91 -24.40 1.11
C MET A 7 8.29 -23.63 2.29
N VAL A 8 8.06 -24.29 3.43
CA VAL A 8 7.51 -23.67 4.65
C VAL A 8 8.55 -22.76 5.30
N GLU A 9 9.81 -23.21 5.40
CA GLU A 9 10.91 -22.37 5.90
C GLU A 9 11.14 -21.13 5.04
N VAL A 10 11.16 -21.28 3.71
CA VAL A 10 11.33 -20.13 2.81
C VAL A 10 10.20 -19.11 2.99
N ARG A 11 8.93 -19.54 3.08
CA ARG A 11 7.80 -18.64 3.36
C ARG A 11 7.94 -17.92 4.71
N GLN A 12 8.32 -18.65 5.77
CA GLN A 12 8.52 -18.05 7.08
C GLN A 12 9.65 -17.02 7.09
N ASN A 13 10.74 -17.28 6.37
CA ASN A 13 11.85 -16.35 6.28
C ASN A 13 11.49 -15.09 5.49
N VAL A 14 10.75 -15.21 4.38
CA VAL A 14 10.27 -14.05 3.61
C VAL A 14 9.33 -13.17 4.45
N LEU A 15 8.37 -13.78 5.16
CA LEU A 15 7.46 -13.03 6.05
C LEU A 15 8.22 -12.32 7.18
N LYS A 16 9.21 -12.98 7.78
CA LYS A 16 10.06 -12.36 8.82
C LYS A 16 10.87 -11.18 8.29
N GLN A 17 11.41 -11.27 7.07
CA GLN A 17 12.14 -10.16 6.47
C GLN A 17 11.21 -8.97 6.16
N ASN A 18 10.01 -9.24 5.62
CA ASN A 18 8.99 -8.22 5.40
C ASN A 18 8.56 -7.54 6.71
N ASP A 19 8.41 -8.28 7.80
CA ASP A 19 8.09 -7.71 9.12
C ASP A 19 9.18 -6.76 9.62
N LEU A 20 10.45 -7.07 9.37
CA LEU A 20 11.58 -6.20 9.75
C LEU A 20 11.56 -4.90 8.94
N LEU A 21 11.34 -4.97 7.62
CA LEU A 21 11.24 -3.80 6.76
C LEU A 21 10.00 -2.95 7.09
N ALA A 22 8.85 -3.58 7.33
CA ALA A 22 7.63 -2.90 7.78
C ALA A 22 7.82 -2.16 9.11
N ARG A 23 8.61 -2.72 10.05
CA ARG A 23 8.97 -2.03 11.29
C ARG A 23 9.83 -0.81 11.02
N ALA A 24 10.90 -0.96 10.24
CA ALA A 24 11.77 0.14 9.88
C ALA A 24 11.03 1.29 9.15
N LEU A 25 10.06 0.95 8.29
CA LEU A 25 9.20 1.95 7.65
C LEU A 25 8.30 2.67 8.66
N ARG A 26 7.67 1.95 9.57
CA ARG A 26 6.84 2.56 10.64
C ARG A 26 7.66 3.52 11.48
N ASP A 27 8.85 3.11 11.93
CA ASP A 27 9.74 3.96 12.73
C ASP A 27 10.15 5.22 11.96
N ARG A 28 10.41 5.09 10.65
CA ARG A 28 10.73 6.22 9.77
C ARG A 28 9.54 7.16 9.58
N PHE A 29 8.33 6.64 9.42
CA PHE A 29 7.12 7.47 9.29
C PHE A 29 6.79 8.19 10.59
N GLU A 30 6.95 7.52 11.74
CA GLU A 30 6.76 8.11 13.06
C GLU A 30 7.78 9.23 13.31
N ALA A 31 9.07 8.99 13.02
CA ALA A 31 10.11 10.01 13.12
C ALA A 31 9.87 11.21 12.20
N ALA A 32 9.20 11.01 11.06
CA ALA A 32 8.82 12.07 10.13
C ALA A 32 7.47 12.75 10.49
N GLY A 33 6.75 12.26 11.50
CA GLY A 33 5.42 12.75 11.87
C GLY A 33 4.36 12.52 10.79
N VAL A 34 4.49 11.45 9.99
CA VAL A 34 3.60 11.13 8.87
C VAL A 34 2.68 9.98 9.25
N LEU A 35 1.36 10.22 9.22
CA LEU A 35 0.37 9.15 9.32
C LEU A 35 0.27 8.40 7.99
N VAL A 36 0.48 7.08 8.04
CA VAL A 36 0.34 6.20 6.88
C VAL A 36 -0.76 5.19 7.15
N ILE A 37 -1.68 5.06 6.19
CA ILE A 37 -2.82 4.14 6.27
C ILE A 37 -2.72 3.16 5.10
N SER A 38 -2.63 1.86 5.41
CA SER A 38 -2.73 0.80 4.42
C SER A 38 -4.18 0.31 4.32
N MET A 39 -4.76 0.33 3.12
CA MET A 39 -6.13 -0.09 2.87
C MET A 39 -6.15 -1.30 1.94
N VAL A 40 -6.66 -2.43 2.45
CA VAL A 40 -6.83 -3.67 1.70
C VAL A 40 -8.32 -3.99 1.62
N SER A 41 -8.80 -4.33 0.43
CA SER A 41 -10.21 -4.67 0.19
C SER A 41 -10.35 -5.75 -0.87
N THR A 42 -11.52 -6.37 -0.96
CA THR A 42 -11.87 -7.18 -2.12
C THR A 42 -12.01 -6.30 -3.38
N PRO A 43 -11.75 -6.86 -4.58
CA PRO A 43 -12.01 -6.15 -5.83
C PRO A 43 -13.48 -5.69 -5.91
N GLY A 44 -13.71 -4.46 -6.37
CA GLY A 44 -15.06 -3.90 -6.51
C GLY A 44 -15.70 -3.36 -5.22
N ALA A 45 -15.04 -3.48 -4.06
CA ALA A 45 -15.56 -2.96 -2.77
C ALA A 45 -15.63 -1.42 -2.67
N GLY A 46 -15.22 -0.69 -3.72
CA GLY A 46 -15.28 0.77 -3.74
C GLY A 46 -14.07 1.49 -3.12
N LYS A 47 -12.98 0.80 -2.78
CA LYS A 47 -11.72 1.38 -2.26
C LYS A 47 -11.31 2.65 -3.01
N THR A 48 -11.25 2.57 -4.34
CA THR A 48 -10.80 3.68 -5.18
C THR A 48 -11.74 4.89 -5.10
N ALA A 49 -13.05 4.67 -5.03
CA ALA A 49 -14.03 5.76 -4.91
C ALA A 49 -13.95 6.45 -3.52
N LEU A 50 -13.78 5.64 -2.46
CA LEU A 50 -13.56 6.16 -1.11
C LEU A 50 -12.30 7.02 -1.05
N LEU A 51 -11.18 6.51 -1.55
CA LEU A 51 -9.91 7.24 -1.57
C LEU A 51 -9.99 8.51 -2.44
N GLU A 52 -10.64 8.47 -3.60
CA GLU A 52 -10.85 9.64 -4.47
C GLU A 52 -11.58 10.76 -3.72
N TYR A 53 -12.67 10.44 -3.02
CA TYR A 53 -13.41 11.40 -2.21
C TYR A 53 -12.59 11.94 -1.04
N THR A 54 -11.98 11.05 -0.25
CA THR A 54 -11.20 11.42 0.94
C THR A 54 -10.01 12.30 0.58
N LEU A 55 -9.24 11.95 -0.46
CA LEU A 55 -8.09 12.75 -0.90
C LEU A 55 -8.53 14.13 -1.40
N SER A 56 -9.62 14.20 -2.17
CA SER A 56 -10.13 15.48 -2.70
C SER A 56 -10.55 16.43 -1.56
N ARG A 57 -11.27 15.89 -0.56
CA ARG A 57 -11.67 16.61 0.66
C ARG A 57 -10.46 17.13 1.41
N MET A 58 -9.52 16.25 1.76
CA MET A 58 -8.34 16.61 2.53
C MET A 58 -7.46 17.62 1.79
N HIS A 59 -7.31 17.47 0.48
CA HIS A 59 -6.56 18.42 -0.35
C HIS A 59 -7.23 19.79 -0.37
N SER A 60 -8.57 19.84 -0.51
CA SER A 60 -9.36 21.08 -0.48
C SER A 60 -9.31 21.77 0.89
N ASP A 61 -9.22 20.99 1.96
CA ASP A 61 -9.02 21.48 3.33
C ASP A 61 -7.56 21.94 3.61
N GLY A 62 -6.68 21.90 2.60
CA GLY A 62 -5.29 22.35 2.69
C GLY A 62 -4.33 21.36 3.36
N LEU A 63 -4.75 20.11 3.57
CA LEU A 63 -3.92 19.08 4.18
C LEU A 63 -2.89 18.53 3.18
N ARG A 64 -1.68 18.25 3.67
CA ARG A 64 -0.64 17.56 2.91
C ARG A 64 -0.94 16.07 2.87
N VAL A 65 -1.56 15.62 1.80
CA VAL A 65 -1.92 14.21 1.57
C VAL A 65 -1.33 13.70 0.27
N ALA A 66 -1.05 12.40 0.21
CA ALA A 66 -0.58 11.71 -0.98
C ALA A 66 -1.08 10.26 -0.95
N ALA A 67 -1.18 9.63 -2.12
CA ALA A 67 -1.58 8.23 -2.23
C ALA A 67 -0.55 7.40 -2.98
N LEU A 68 -0.33 6.19 -2.47
CA LEU A 68 0.42 5.13 -3.12
C LEU A 68 -0.53 4.01 -3.51
N VAL A 69 -0.50 3.60 -4.78
CA VAL A 69 -1.33 2.50 -5.29
C VAL A 69 -0.43 1.34 -5.67
N GLY A 70 -0.54 0.21 -4.97
CA GLY A 70 -0.01 -1.06 -5.45
C GLY A 70 -1.13 -1.91 -6.01
N ASP A 71 -1.19 -2.05 -7.32
CA ASP A 71 -2.15 -2.92 -7.99
C ASP A 71 -1.45 -3.64 -9.15
N LEU A 72 -1.91 -4.87 -9.39
CA LEU A 72 -1.59 -5.69 -10.55
C LEU A 72 -2.32 -5.14 -11.79
N ALA A 73 -3.54 -4.63 -11.59
CA ALA A 73 -4.28 -3.95 -12.63
C ALA A 73 -3.59 -2.62 -12.95
N THR A 74 -3.55 -2.31 -14.24
CA THR A 74 -2.93 -1.14 -14.89
C THR A 74 -3.22 0.21 -14.21
N GLU A 75 -2.60 1.28 -14.69
CA GLU A 75 -2.69 2.69 -14.23
C GLU A 75 -4.09 3.28 -13.95
N ASN A 76 -5.17 2.51 -14.13
CA ASN A 76 -6.54 2.95 -13.93
C ASN A 76 -6.80 3.51 -12.52
N ASP A 77 -6.37 2.82 -11.46
CA ASP A 77 -6.56 3.30 -10.08
C ASP A 77 -5.76 4.59 -9.84
N ALA A 78 -4.50 4.65 -10.30
CA ALA A 78 -3.66 5.84 -10.16
C ALA A 78 -4.22 7.04 -10.94
N ARG A 79 -4.69 6.84 -12.18
CA ARG A 79 -5.33 7.90 -12.99
C ARG A 79 -6.63 8.40 -12.38
N ARG A 80 -7.44 7.49 -11.81
CA ARG A 80 -8.68 7.88 -11.12
C ARG A 80 -8.36 8.72 -9.89
N LEU A 81 -7.43 8.27 -9.05
CA LEU A 81 -7.04 9.02 -7.86
C LEU A 81 -6.36 10.36 -8.19
N ALA A 82 -5.67 10.48 -9.32
CA ALA A 82 -5.08 11.75 -9.75
C ALA A 82 -6.12 12.88 -9.94
N ARG A 83 -7.41 12.55 -10.11
CA ARG A 83 -8.51 13.53 -10.14
C ARG A 83 -8.70 14.27 -8.81
N SER A 84 -8.21 13.70 -7.71
CA SER A 84 -8.23 14.33 -6.40
C SER A 84 -7.26 15.50 -6.25
N GLN A 85 -6.41 15.75 -7.25
CA GLN A 85 -5.33 16.76 -7.27
C GLN A 85 -4.22 16.54 -6.22
N ALA A 86 -4.39 15.59 -5.30
CA ALA A 86 -3.33 15.12 -4.44
C ALA A 86 -2.24 14.38 -5.25
N PRO A 87 -0.97 14.43 -4.82
CA PRO A 87 0.09 13.60 -5.38
C PRO A 87 -0.26 12.10 -5.31
N VAL A 88 -0.30 11.44 -6.46
CA VAL A 88 -0.53 9.99 -6.56
C VAL A 88 0.64 9.32 -7.28
N LYS A 89 1.14 8.23 -6.71
CA LYS A 89 2.15 7.37 -7.36
C LYS A 89 1.69 5.93 -7.36
N GLN A 90 1.93 5.26 -8.48
CA GLN A 90 1.72 3.83 -8.61
C GLN A 90 3.01 3.07 -8.32
N ILE A 91 2.88 1.98 -7.58
CA ILE A 91 3.89 0.96 -7.38
C ILE A 91 3.43 -0.25 -8.19
N VAL A 92 4.14 -0.56 -9.26
CA VAL A 92 3.82 -1.71 -10.12
C VAL A 92 4.33 -2.97 -9.43
N THR A 93 3.43 -3.83 -8.97
CA THR A 93 3.78 -5.07 -8.24
C THR A 93 4.10 -6.25 -9.16
N GLY A 94 4.07 -6.07 -10.48
CA GLY A 94 4.49 -7.08 -11.45
C GLY A 94 3.49 -8.23 -11.55
N THR A 95 3.82 -9.42 -11.02
CA THR A 95 2.93 -10.60 -10.92
C THR A 95 2.42 -10.85 -9.50
N ILE A 96 2.75 -9.96 -8.56
CA ILE A 96 2.52 -10.15 -7.13
C ILE A 96 1.27 -9.36 -6.74
N CYS A 97 0.31 -10.03 -6.10
CA CYS A 97 -0.97 -9.45 -5.68
C CYS A 97 -0.92 -8.75 -4.30
N HIS A 98 0.27 -8.56 -3.74
CA HIS A 98 0.51 -7.85 -2.49
C HIS A 98 1.71 -6.92 -2.61
N LEU A 99 1.70 -5.84 -1.83
CA LEU A 99 2.85 -4.96 -1.60
C LEU A 99 3.66 -5.54 -0.44
N ASP A 100 4.95 -5.77 -0.67
CA ASP A 100 5.92 -5.99 0.40
C ASP A 100 6.46 -4.63 0.88
N ALA A 101 6.77 -4.57 2.17
CA ALA A 101 7.26 -3.41 2.90
C ALA A 101 8.79 -3.38 2.92
#